data_AF-A0A535BG05-F1
#
_entry.id   AF-A0A535BG05-F1
#
_cell.length_a   1.000
_cell.length_b   1.000
_cell.length_c   1.000
_cell.angle_alpha   90.00
_cell.angle_beta   90.00
_cell.angle_gamma   90.00
#
_symmetry.space_group_name_H-M   'P 1'
#
loop_
_entity.id
_entity.type
_entity.pdbx_description
1 polymer ?
#
loop_
_entity_poly.entity_id
_entity_poly.type
_entity_poly.pdbx_seq_one_letter_code
_entity_poly.pdbx_strand_id
1 'polypeptide(L)'
;MASKVQSSKSIEKSSSFDTEEKITSLFEPDTLVSAQYFQNFRRKTCLEPEKRLILAMLEDAVSCFQVYVTARSGKGKKLFNEAEEWIMMKHDDWIFSFASVCEMLGFNPEYVRQGLRRWKQKTLANHTRAEGWRRMTG
;
A
#
# COMPACT_ATOMS: atom_id res chain seq x y z
N MET A 1 30.54 57.12 -39.84
CA MET A 1 31.54 56.18 -40.39
C MET A 1 31.93 55.19 -39.32
N ALA A 2 32.08 53.94 -39.74
CA ALA A 2 32.04 52.74 -38.92
C ALA A 2 33.36 52.37 -38.24
N SER A 3 33.21 51.52 -37.22
CA SER A 3 34.03 50.34 -36.85
C SER A 3 34.40 50.37 -35.36
N LYS A 4 33.89 49.50 -34.49
CA LYS A 4 33.88 48.01 -34.38
C LYS A 4 35.02 47.55 -33.45
N VAL A 5 34.74 46.40 -32.80
CA VAL A 5 35.62 45.50 -32.01
C VAL A 5 35.43 45.66 -30.49
N GLN A 6 35.31 44.64 -29.64
CA GLN A 6 34.90 43.22 -29.71
C GLN A 6 34.93 42.68 -28.27
N SER A 7 34.03 41.76 -27.95
CA SER A 7 34.23 40.61 -27.04
C SER A 7 34.63 40.84 -25.56
N SER A 8 33.77 40.37 -24.65
CA SER A 8 34.20 39.37 -23.66
C SER A 8 33.04 38.51 -23.17
N LYS A 9 33.23 37.19 -23.26
CA LYS A 9 32.49 36.13 -22.55
C LYS A 9 32.57 36.31 -21.03
N SER A 10 31.53 35.90 -20.32
CA SER A 10 31.60 35.35 -18.95
C SER A 10 30.39 34.44 -18.77
N ILE A 11 30.49 33.16 -19.16
CA ILE A 11 30.80 32.02 -18.29
C ILE A 11 29.87 32.02 -17.06
N GLU A 12 28.75 31.30 -17.23
CA GLU A 12 27.92 30.79 -16.15
C GLU A 12 28.81 29.98 -15.20
N LYS A 13 28.94 30.44 -13.97
CA LYS A 13 29.52 29.67 -12.87
C LYS A 13 28.38 29.41 -11.90
N SER A 14 27.68 28.29 -12.09
CA SER A 14 26.70 27.76 -11.14
C SER A 14 27.43 27.50 -9.83
N SER A 15 27.38 28.48 -8.93
CA SER A 15 28.06 28.45 -7.66
C SER A 15 27.28 27.58 -6.69
N SER A 16 27.99 26.77 -5.92
CA SER A 16 27.53 25.82 -4.90
C SER A 16 26.42 26.31 -3.95
N PHE A 17 26.21 27.62 -3.86
CA PHE A 17 25.21 28.29 -3.02
C PHE A 17 23.75 27.99 -3.41
N ASP A 18 23.43 27.92 -4.71
CA ASP A 18 22.04 27.66 -5.17
C ASP A 18 21.54 26.27 -4.75
N THR A 19 22.44 25.30 -4.69
CA THR A 19 22.13 23.93 -4.25
C THR A 19 21.89 23.85 -2.76
N GLU A 20 22.63 24.61 -1.94
CA GLU A 20 22.44 24.59 -0.49
C GLU A 20 21.12 25.24 -0.09
N GLU A 21 20.74 26.36 -0.70
CA GLU A 21 19.44 27.02 -0.49
C GLU A 21 18.26 26.11 -0.87
N LYS A 22 18.44 25.34 -1.95
CA LYS A 22 17.46 24.35 -2.40
C LYS A 22 17.34 23.16 -1.47
N ILE A 23 18.44 22.78 -0.79
CA ILE A 23 18.42 21.72 0.22
C ILE A 23 17.75 22.23 1.51
N THR A 24 18.05 23.45 1.96
CA THR A 24 17.37 24.03 3.12
C THR A 24 15.87 24.22 2.90
N SER A 25 15.43 24.56 1.69
CA SER A 25 14.01 24.64 1.34
C SER A 25 13.29 23.27 1.42
N LEU A 26 13.99 22.15 1.17
CA LEU A 26 13.39 20.80 1.34
C LEU A 26 13.15 20.45 2.82
N PHE A 27 13.88 21.08 3.74
CA PHE A 27 13.76 20.86 5.18
C PHE A 27 13.08 22.04 5.90
N GLU A 28 12.57 23.03 5.16
CA GLU A 28 11.82 24.12 5.74
C GLU A 28 10.49 23.57 6.29
N PRO A 29 10.19 23.79 7.58
CA PRO A 29 8.92 23.36 8.11
C PRO A 29 7.81 24.18 7.47
N ASP A 30 6.94 23.50 6.71
CA ASP A 30 5.76 24.12 6.09
C ASP A 30 4.79 24.54 7.20
N THR A 31 4.99 25.74 7.73
CA THR A 31 4.23 26.31 8.85
C THR A 31 2.90 26.86 8.36
N LEU A 32 2.06 25.96 7.85
CA LEU A 32 0.72 26.31 7.42
C LEU A 32 -0.12 26.78 8.60
N VAL A 33 -0.75 27.96 8.44
CA VAL A 33 -1.81 28.42 9.33
C VAL A 33 -2.90 27.35 9.39
N SER A 34 -3.42 27.06 10.59
CA SER A 34 -4.35 25.94 10.81
C SER A 34 -5.50 25.92 9.81
N ALA A 35 -6.06 27.08 9.44
CA ALA A 35 -7.10 27.18 8.42
C ALA A 35 -6.68 26.67 7.03
N GLN A 36 -5.47 27.00 6.56
CA GLN A 36 -4.94 26.54 5.27
C GLN A 36 -4.53 25.06 5.32
N TYR A 37 -3.96 24.61 6.44
CA TYR A 37 -3.75 23.19 6.72
C TYR A 37 -5.07 22.42 6.60
N PHE A 38 -6.11 22.84 7.32
CA PHE A 38 -7.43 22.21 7.26
C PHE A 38 -8.05 22.29 5.86
N GLN A 39 -7.86 23.39 5.11
CA GLN A 39 -8.41 23.50 3.76
C GLN A 39 -7.75 22.53 2.78
N ASN A 40 -6.42 22.37 2.86
CA ASN A 40 -5.69 21.38 2.07
C ASN A 40 -5.98 19.94 2.51
N PHE A 41 -6.12 19.71 3.80
CA PHE A 41 -6.47 18.42 4.39
C PHE A 41 -7.92 18.02 4.07
N ARG A 42 -8.86 18.97 4.05
CA ARG A 42 -10.28 18.74 3.70
C ARG A 42 -10.50 18.46 2.22
N ARG A 43 -9.66 18.98 1.32
CA ARG A 43 -9.62 18.53 -0.09
C ARG A 43 -9.05 17.12 -0.22
N LYS A 44 -8.24 16.70 0.76
CA LYS A 44 -7.62 15.38 0.89
C LYS A 44 -8.30 14.53 1.98
N THR A 45 -9.63 14.55 2.14
CA THR A 45 -10.35 13.57 3.02
C THR A 45 -10.27 12.13 2.51
N CYS A 46 -9.33 11.83 1.62
CA CYS A 46 -8.88 10.49 1.34
C CYS A 46 -7.91 10.12 2.47
N LEU A 47 -7.98 8.91 3.01
CA LEU A 47 -7.06 8.39 4.03
C LEU A 47 -5.63 8.98 3.90
N GLU A 48 -5.03 9.35 5.03
CA GLU A 48 -3.61 9.73 5.10
C GLU A 48 -2.80 8.77 4.21
N PRO A 49 -1.85 9.28 3.40
CA PRO A 49 -1.17 8.46 2.39
C PRO A 49 -0.59 7.17 2.97
N GLU A 50 -0.11 7.20 4.22
CA GLU A 50 0.36 6.06 4.99
C GLU A 50 -0.77 5.05 5.27
N LYS A 51 -1.94 5.51 5.74
CA LYS A 51 -3.11 4.66 5.97
C LYS A 51 -3.65 4.06 4.68
N ARG A 52 -3.53 4.76 3.55
CA ARG A 52 -3.90 4.22 2.24
C ARG A 52 -2.97 3.09 1.83
N LEU A 53 -1.67 3.23 2.07
CA LEU A 53 -0.70 2.16 1.82
C LEU A 53 -1.00 0.94 2.69
N ILE A 54 -1.25 1.15 3.99
CA ILE A 54 -1.60 0.09 4.93
C ILE A 54 -2.89 -0.63 4.52
N LEU A 55 -3.91 0.12 4.07
CA LEU A 55 -5.14 -0.46 3.55
C LEU A 55 -4.87 -1.29 2.29
N ALA A 56 -4.05 -0.78 1.36
CA ALA A 56 -3.70 -1.52 0.14
C ALA A 56 -2.99 -2.85 0.45
N MET A 57 -2.14 -2.89 1.48
CA MET A 57 -1.52 -4.14 1.93
C MET A 57 -2.56 -5.15 2.45
N LEU A 58 -3.53 -4.68 3.25
CA LEU A 58 -4.60 -5.54 3.76
C LEU A 58 -5.48 -6.06 2.61
N GLU A 59 -5.85 -5.19 1.68
CA GLU A 59 -6.64 -5.54 0.50
C GLU A 59 -5.93 -6.58 -0.38
N ASP A 60 -4.64 -6.40 -0.65
CA ASP A 60 -3.85 -7.34 -1.46
C ASP A 60 -3.76 -8.72 -0.79
N ALA A 61 -3.48 -8.77 0.51
CA ALA A 61 -3.42 -10.02 1.25
C ALA A 61 -4.76 -10.77 1.28
N VAL A 62 -5.86 -10.04 1.54
CA VAL A 62 -7.21 -10.63 1.53
C VAL A 62 -7.60 -11.08 0.12
N SER A 63 -7.24 -10.31 -0.91
CA SER A 63 -7.46 -10.68 -2.31
C SER A 63 -6.71 -11.96 -2.66
N CYS A 64 -5.42 -12.05 -2.34
CA CYS A 64 -4.62 -13.27 -2.55
C CYS A 64 -5.23 -14.48 -1.82
N PHE A 65 -5.63 -14.29 -0.57
CA PHE A 65 -6.30 -15.34 0.21
C PHE A 65 -7.60 -15.82 -0.46
N GLN A 66 -8.43 -14.90 -0.95
CA GLN A 66 -9.72 -15.24 -1.54
C GLN A 66 -9.61 -15.81 -2.95
N VAL A 67 -8.82 -15.20 -3.82
CA VAL A 67 -8.65 -15.61 -5.21
C VAL A 67 -8.04 -17.00 -5.31
N TYR A 68 -7.05 -17.31 -4.47
CA TYR A 68 -6.30 -18.56 -4.59
C TYR A 68 -6.76 -19.69 -3.65
N VAL A 69 -7.86 -19.50 -2.90
CA VAL A 69 -8.37 -20.51 -1.95
C VAL A 69 -8.70 -21.87 -2.59
N THR A 70 -9.09 -21.89 -3.86
CA THR A 70 -9.37 -23.13 -4.62
C THR A 70 -8.34 -23.40 -5.72
N ALA A 71 -7.18 -22.73 -5.69
CA ALA A 71 -6.18 -22.86 -6.74
C ALA A 71 -5.59 -24.28 -6.79
N ARG A 72 -5.51 -24.85 -8.00
CA ARG A 72 -4.88 -26.16 -8.23
C ARG A 72 -3.42 -26.04 -8.66
N SER A 73 -3.03 -24.90 -9.25
CA SER A 73 -1.66 -24.65 -9.72
C SER A 73 -0.70 -24.45 -8.55
N GLY A 74 0.56 -24.87 -8.71
CA GLY A 74 1.60 -24.70 -7.68
C GLY A 74 1.81 -23.24 -7.30
N LYS A 75 1.87 -22.33 -8.29
CA LYS A 75 1.99 -20.88 -8.06
C LYS A 75 0.82 -20.33 -7.24
N GLY A 76 -0.43 -20.71 -7.57
CA GLY A 76 -1.60 -20.24 -6.84
C GLY A 76 -1.61 -20.73 -5.38
N LYS A 77 -1.26 -22.00 -5.16
CA LYS A 77 -1.12 -22.55 -3.80
C LYS A 77 -0.07 -21.81 -2.97
N LYS A 78 1.07 -21.46 -3.57
CA LYS A 78 2.11 -20.69 -2.91
C LYS A 78 1.59 -19.31 -2.47
N LEU A 79 0.97 -18.56 -3.38
CA LEU A 79 0.38 -17.24 -3.06
C LEU A 79 -0.70 -17.34 -1.98
N PHE A 80 -1.54 -18.38 -2.01
CA PHE A 80 -2.52 -18.61 -0.97
C PHE A 80 -1.87 -18.87 0.40
N ASN A 81 -0.86 -19.75 0.45
CA ASN A 81 -0.18 -20.10 1.70
C ASN A 81 0.54 -18.90 2.31
N GLU A 82 1.24 -18.10 1.49
CA GLU A 82 1.91 -16.88 1.95
C GLU A 82 0.91 -15.89 2.58
N ALA A 83 -0.22 -15.65 1.90
CA ALA A 83 -1.27 -14.80 2.43
C ALA A 83 -1.91 -15.38 3.70
N GLU A 84 -2.21 -16.67 3.73
CA GLU A 84 -2.80 -17.33 4.89
C GLU A 84 -1.86 -17.30 6.10
N GLU A 85 -0.56 -17.57 5.89
CA GLU A 85 0.44 -17.53 6.96
C GLU A 85 0.52 -16.14 7.58
N TRP A 86 0.67 -15.10 6.77
CA TRP A 86 0.72 -13.71 7.25
C TRP A 86 -0.56 -13.31 7.98
N ILE A 87 -1.73 -13.64 7.44
CA ILE A 87 -3.04 -13.33 8.06
C ILE A 87 -3.22 -14.07 9.40
N MET A 88 -2.73 -15.31 9.52
CA MET A 88 -2.98 -16.16 10.70
C MET A 88 -1.89 -16.07 11.78
N MET A 89 -0.75 -15.45 11.47
CA MET A 89 0.37 -15.29 12.41
C MET A 89 -0.04 -14.48 13.64
N LYS A 90 -0.07 -15.09 14.84
CA LYS A 90 -0.61 -14.45 16.06
C LYS A 90 0.35 -13.49 16.77
N HIS A 91 1.65 -13.76 16.69
CA HIS A 91 2.67 -13.06 17.47
C HIS A 91 3.75 -12.61 16.51
N ASP A 92 3.67 -11.35 16.13
CA ASP A 92 4.70 -10.67 15.35
C ASP A 92 4.66 -9.20 15.72
N ASP A 93 5.72 -8.74 16.38
CA ASP A 93 5.88 -7.35 16.83
C ASP A 93 6.28 -6.42 15.66
N TRP A 94 6.32 -6.95 14.45
CA TRP A 94 6.58 -6.19 13.24
C TRP A 94 5.46 -5.18 12.94
N ILE A 95 5.84 -3.98 12.47
CA ILE A 95 4.92 -2.85 12.19
C ILE A 95 3.91 -3.13 11.07
N PHE A 96 4.25 -4.04 10.17
CA PHE A 96 3.40 -4.56 9.09
C PHE A 96 2.88 -5.98 9.35
N SER A 97 2.90 -6.43 10.61
CA SER A 97 2.19 -7.66 10.96
C SER A 97 0.69 -7.46 10.72
N PHE A 98 -0.04 -8.54 10.43
CA PHE A 98 -1.48 -8.44 10.20
C PHE A 98 -2.22 -7.79 11.39
N ALA A 99 -1.78 -8.07 12.62
CA ALA A 99 -2.35 -7.47 13.83
C ALA A 99 -2.12 -5.96 13.85
N SER A 100 -0.87 -5.51 13.67
CA SER A 100 -0.51 -4.09 13.60
C SER A 100 -1.27 -3.36 12.49
N VAL A 101 -1.37 -3.96 11.30
CA VAL A 101 -2.13 -3.41 10.16
C VAL A 101 -3.61 -3.25 10.48
N CYS A 102 -4.23 -4.26 11.10
CA CYS A 102 -5.64 -4.18 11.51
C CYS A 102 -5.84 -3.07 12.55
N GLU A 103 -4.97 -2.99 13.56
CA GLU A 103 -5.05 -1.99 14.61
C GLU A 103 -4.89 -0.55 14.08
N MET A 104 -3.93 -0.31 13.18
CA MET A 104 -3.72 1.00 12.53
C MET A 104 -4.94 1.45 11.69
N LEU A 105 -5.69 0.50 11.14
CA LEU A 105 -6.92 0.74 10.39
C LEU A 105 -8.19 0.76 11.27
N GLY A 106 -8.09 0.43 12.56
CA GLY A 106 -9.21 0.37 13.49
C GLY A 106 -10.05 -0.92 13.42
N PHE A 107 -9.51 -1.99 12.84
CA PHE A 107 -10.14 -3.31 12.81
C PHE A 107 -9.69 -4.19 13.98
N ASN A 108 -10.60 -5.06 14.46
CA ASN A 108 -10.22 -6.14 15.37
C ASN A 108 -9.61 -7.30 14.55
N PRO A 109 -8.31 -7.63 14.72
CA PRO A 109 -7.64 -8.63 13.91
C PRO A 109 -8.26 -10.03 14.06
N GLU A 110 -8.69 -10.39 15.27
CA GLU A 110 -9.29 -11.71 15.51
C GLU A 110 -10.68 -11.83 14.87
N TYR A 111 -11.44 -10.73 14.84
CA TYR A 111 -12.72 -10.69 14.12
C TYR A 111 -12.52 -10.90 12.61
N VAL A 112 -11.53 -10.22 12.01
CA VAL A 112 -11.21 -10.38 10.59
C VAL A 112 -10.78 -11.82 10.29
N ARG A 113 -9.91 -12.42 11.12
CA ARG A 113 -9.48 -13.82 11.00
C ARG A 113 -10.65 -14.79 11.06
N GLN A 114 -11.55 -14.60 12.01
CA GLN A 114 -12.76 -15.44 12.12
C GLN A 114 -13.62 -15.33 10.87
N GLY A 115 -13.82 -14.13 10.34
CA GLY A 115 -14.53 -13.89 9.08
C GLY A 115 -13.91 -14.65 7.91
N LEU A 116 -12.59 -14.52 7.72
CA LEU A 116 -11.86 -15.19 6.65
C LEU A 116 -11.87 -16.71 6.77
N ARG A 117 -11.78 -17.26 7.98
CA ARG A 117 -11.90 -18.72 8.23
C ARG A 117 -13.27 -19.25 7.86
N ARG A 118 -14.34 -18.58 8.30
CA ARG A 118 -15.72 -18.97 7.98
C ARG A 118 -15.96 -18.90 6.47
N TRP A 119 -15.47 -17.84 5.84
CA TRP A 119 -15.56 -17.68 4.39
C TRP A 119 -14.81 -18.81 3.66
N LYS A 120 -13.56 -19.12 4.04
CA LYS A 120 -12.76 -20.21 3.45
C LYS A 120 -13.49 -21.55 3.54
N GLN A 121 -14.02 -21.90 4.71
CA GLN A 121 -14.78 -23.13 4.91
C GLN A 121 -16.00 -23.22 3.99
N LYS A 122 -16.77 -22.13 3.88
CA LYS A 122 -17.94 -22.05 3.00
C LYS A 122 -17.55 -22.20 1.52
N THR A 123 -16.49 -21.53 1.09
CA THR A 123 -16.00 -21.59 -0.29
C THR A 123 -15.54 -23.00 -0.67
N LEU A 124 -14.80 -23.68 0.21
CA LEU A 124 -14.35 -25.07 -0.01
C LEU A 124 -15.53 -26.06 -0.04
N ALA A 125 -16.53 -25.91 0.84
CA ALA A 125 -17.74 -26.72 0.82
C ALA A 125 -18.54 -26.54 -0.49
N ASN A 126 -18.65 -25.31 -0.98
CA ASN A 126 -19.33 -25.02 -2.25
C ASN A 126 -18.58 -25.59 -3.46
N HIS A 127 -17.25 -25.46 -3.48
CA HIS A 127 -16.41 -25.97 -4.55
C HIS A 127 -16.45 -27.51 -4.61
N THR A 128 -16.32 -28.20 -3.48
CA THR A 128 -16.43 -29.67 -3.43
C THR A 128 -17.79 -30.17 -3.91
N ARG A 129 -18.87 -29.47 -3.54
CA ARG A 129 -20.21 -29.77 -4.05
C ARG A 129 -20.27 -29.62 -5.57
N ALA A 130 -19.84 -28.49 -6.12
CA ALA A 130 -19.84 -28.23 -7.56
C ALA A 130 -19.04 -29.28 -8.36
N GLU A 131 -17.88 -29.70 -7.86
CA GLU A 131 -17.07 -30.77 -8.47
C GLU A 131 -17.72 -32.15 -8.38
N GLY A 132 -18.53 -32.40 -7.33
CA GLY A 132 -19.35 -33.61 -7.22
C GLY A 132 -20.44 -33.67 -8.29
N TRP A 133 -21.17 -32.57 -8.48
CA TRP A 133 -22.19 -32.48 -9.53
C TRP A 133 -21.60 -32.68 -10.93
N ARG A 134 -20.47 -32.02 -11.25
CA ARG A 134 -19.82 -32.13 -12.56
C ARG A 134 -19.43 -33.57 -12.91
N ARG A 135 -19.00 -34.37 -11.93
CA ARG A 135 -18.61 -35.78 -12.13
C ARG A 135 -19.78 -36.73 -12.34
N MET A 136 -20.99 -36.32 -11.98
CA MET A 136 -22.19 -37.16 -12.05
C MET A 136 -22.98 -36.94 -13.35
N THR A 137 -22.72 -35.82 -14.04
CA THR A 137 -23.38 -35.42 -15.29
C THR A 137 -22.49 -35.56 -16.53
N GLY A 138 -21.33 -36.18 -16.42
CA GLY A 138 -20.40 -36.46 -17.52
C GLY A 138 -20.06 -37.94 -17.55
#